data_AF-R1J2W6-F1
#
_entry.id   AF-R1J2W6-F1
#
_cell.length_a   1.000
_cell.length_b   1.000
_cell.length_c   1.000
_cell.angle_alpha   90.00
_cell.angle_beta   90.00
_cell.angle_gamma   90.00
#
_symmetry.space_group_name_H-M   'P 1'
#
loop_
_entity.id
_entity.type
_entity.pdbx_description
1 polymer ?
#
loop_
_entity_poly.entity_id
_entity_poly.type
_entity_poly.pdbx_seq_one_letter_code
_entity_poly.pdbx_strand_id
1 'polypeptide(L)'
;MTMTDFQYYFHQLPCFNCKNTTVSTDLGWLTLAMKDDVVAQIAAIIAQGKVEPDLSVNVTCTKQEARDYLLLNFFGYSEEELANQVKAEDEQEVQDEIAELLADGSDKAVFEHEVALQSCTDCDID
;
A
#
# COMPACT_ATOMS: atom_id res chain seq x y z
N MET A 1 19.51 13.16 5.81
CA MET A 1 18.10 12.89 5.47
C MET A 1 18.12 11.97 4.27
N THR A 2 17.97 10.67 4.50
CA THR A 2 17.63 9.76 3.41
C THR A 2 16.19 10.08 3.04
N MET A 3 16.00 10.80 1.93
CA MET A 3 14.69 10.87 1.30
C MET A 3 14.36 9.45 0.89
N THR A 4 13.32 8.88 1.49
CA THR A 4 12.84 7.56 1.08
C THR A 4 12.36 7.67 -0.37
N ASP A 5 12.46 6.61 -1.18
CA ASP A 5 11.90 6.60 -2.54
C ASP A 5 10.37 6.46 -2.54
N PHE A 6 9.72 6.53 -1.37
CA PHE A 6 8.28 6.45 -1.22
C PHE A 6 7.61 7.77 -1.60
N GLN A 7 6.44 7.66 -2.20
CA GLN A 7 5.54 8.77 -2.48
C GLN A 7 4.12 8.35 -2.15
N TYR A 8 3.30 9.32 -1.78
CA TYR A 8 1.87 9.08 -1.57
C TYR A 8 1.14 9.04 -2.92
N TYR A 9 0.52 7.92 -3.23
CA TYR A 9 -0.11 7.71 -4.54
C TYR A 9 -1.63 7.66 -4.48
N PHE A 10 -2.24 8.27 -5.50
CA PHE A 10 -3.63 8.05 -5.87
C PHE A 10 -3.70 7.42 -7.25
N HIS A 11 -4.72 6.60 -7.49
CA HIS A 11 -4.98 5.99 -8.79
C HIS A 11 -6.46 6.00 -9.16
N GLN A 12 -6.78 6.14 -10.45
CA GLN A 12 -8.15 6.07 -10.92
C GLN A 12 -8.58 4.61 -11.00
N LEU A 13 -9.50 4.21 -10.12
CA LEU A 13 -10.03 2.85 -10.05
C LEU A 13 -11.55 2.86 -10.12
N PRO A 14 -12.17 1.80 -10.68
CA PRO A 14 -13.61 1.57 -10.60
C PRO A 14 -14.15 1.74 -9.18
N CYS A 15 -15.20 2.55 -9.04
CA CYS A 15 -15.90 2.65 -7.77
C CYS A 15 -16.73 1.37 -7.53
N PHE A 16 -16.80 0.89 -6.28
CA PHE A 16 -17.41 -0.41 -6.01
C PHE A 16 -18.94 -0.44 -6.16
N ASN A 17 -19.61 0.72 -6.16
CA ASN A 17 -21.05 0.80 -6.41
C ASN A 17 -21.42 0.60 -7.89
N CYS A 18 -20.79 1.36 -8.78
CA CYS A 18 -21.20 1.44 -10.19
C CYS A 18 -20.30 0.62 -11.13
N LYS A 19 -19.08 0.29 -10.70
CA LYS A 19 -18.04 -0.48 -11.41
C LYS A 19 -17.53 0.09 -12.75
N ASN A 20 -18.29 0.97 -13.41
CA ASN A 20 -17.90 1.59 -14.69
C ASN A 20 -17.30 2.99 -14.51
N THR A 21 -17.68 3.69 -13.45
CA THR A 21 -17.15 5.02 -13.11
C THR A 21 -15.84 4.86 -12.35
N THR A 22 -14.77 5.48 -12.85
CA THR A 22 -13.48 5.53 -12.14
C THR A 22 -13.41 6.75 -11.22
N VAL A 23 -12.84 6.54 -10.04
CA VAL A 23 -12.66 7.57 -9.01
C VAL A 23 -11.24 7.49 -8.44
N SER A 24 -10.77 8.62 -7.91
CA SER A 24 -9.46 8.71 -7.26
C SER A 24 -9.45 7.87 -5.99
N THR A 25 -8.69 6.79 -6.00
CA THR A 25 -8.52 5.87 -4.87
C THR A 25 -7.12 6.01 -4.29
N ASP A 26 -7.06 6.03 -2.97
CA ASP A 26 -5.82 6.09 -2.22
C ASP A 26 -5.08 4.75 -2.29
N LEU A 27 -3.79 4.78 -2.64
CA LEU A 27 -2.93 3.60 -2.65
C LEU A 27 -1.93 3.57 -1.48
N GLY A 28 -1.87 4.62 -0.66
CA GLY A 28 -0.89 4.78 0.41
C GLY A 28 0.49 5.23 -0.07
N TRP A 29 1.48 5.08 0.82
CA TRP A 29 2.88 5.38 0.57
C TRP A 29 3.56 4.18 -0.08
N LEU A 30 4.00 4.32 -1.34
CA LEU A 30 4.66 3.25 -2.09
C LEU A 30 5.87 3.80 -2.83
N THR A 31 6.85 2.95 -3.14
CA THR A 31 7.83 3.28 -4.19
C THR A 31 7.16 3.18 -5.57
N LEU A 32 7.77 3.76 -6.61
CA LEU A 32 7.21 3.67 -7.97
C LEU A 32 6.99 2.22 -8.42
N ALA A 33 7.93 1.33 -8.13
CA ALA A 33 7.83 -0.09 -8.50
C ALA A 33 6.68 -0.78 -7.75
N MET A 34 6.55 -0.54 -6.45
CA MET A 34 5.46 -1.09 -5.64
C MET A 34 4.10 -0.60 -6.14
N LYS A 35 3.98 0.68 -6.48
CA LYS A 35 2.75 1.26 -7.03
C LYS A 35 2.36 0.63 -8.37
N ASP A 36 3.32 0.38 -9.26
CA ASP A 36 3.02 -0.30 -10.53
C ASP A 36 2.59 -1.76 -10.31
N ASP A 37 3.21 -2.48 -9.37
CA ASP A 37 2.82 -3.84 -9.00
C ASP A 37 1.44 -3.92 -8.33
N VAL A 38 1.13 -2.98 -7.43
CA VAL A 38 -0.18 -2.83 -6.78
C VAL A 38 -1.26 -2.59 -7.83
N VAL A 39 -1.06 -1.64 -8.75
CA VAL A 39 -2.02 -1.35 -9.83
C VAL A 39 -2.24 -2.57 -10.72
N ALA A 40 -1.17 -3.32 -11.05
CA ALA A 40 -1.29 -4.54 -11.84
C ALA A 40 -2.12 -5.62 -11.14
N GLN A 41 -1.91 -5.81 -9.84
CA GLN A 41 -2.69 -6.76 -9.03
C GLN A 41 -4.16 -6.35 -8.93
N ILE A 42 -4.44 -5.08 -8.64
CA ILE A 42 -5.81 -4.54 -8.60
C ILE A 42 -6.50 -4.78 -9.95
N ALA A 43 -5.84 -4.44 -11.06
CA ALA A 43 -6.40 -4.66 -12.39
C ALA A 43 -6.73 -6.14 -12.64
N ALA A 44 -5.89 -7.07 -12.19
CA ALA A 44 -6.13 -8.50 -12.30
C ALA A 44 -7.31 -8.98 -11.42
N ILE A 45 -7.49 -8.40 -10.24
CA ILE A 45 -8.64 -8.68 -9.36
C ILE A 45 -9.94 -8.15 -9.98
N ILE A 46 -9.93 -6.91 -10.46
CA ILE A 46 -11.09 -6.27 -11.11
C ILE A 46 -11.48 -7.02 -12.40
N ALA A 47 -10.51 -7.51 -13.18
CA ALA A 47 -10.78 -8.32 -14.37
C ALA A 47 -11.51 -9.65 -14.06
N GLN A 48 -11.42 -10.14 -12.82
CA GLN A 48 -12.20 -11.29 -12.35
C GLN A 48 -13.61 -10.91 -11.88
N GLY A 49 -14.00 -9.63 -12.01
CA GLY A 49 -15.28 -9.10 -11.56
C GLY A 49 -15.34 -8.79 -10.06
N LYS A 50 -14.23 -8.91 -9.35
CA LYS A 50 -14.10 -8.64 -7.91
C LYS A 50 -13.84 -7.15 -7.68
N VAL A 51 -14.92 -6.36 -7.77
CA VAL A 51 -14.91 -4.94 -7.39
C VAL A 51 -15.62 -4.83 -6.06
N GLU A 52 -14.85 -4.97 -4.99
CA GLU A 52 -15.30 -4.99 -3.59
C GLU A 52 -14.72 -3.77 -2.85
N PRO A 53 -15.34 -3.30 -1.75
CA PRO A 53 -14.88 -2.13 -1.02
C PRO A 53 -13.41 -2.19 -0.61
N ASP A 54 -12.94 -3.37 -0.22
CA ASP A 54 -11.57 -3.58 0.24
C ASP A 54 -10.90 -4.63 -0.65
N LEU A 55 -9.75 -4.27 -1.23
CA LEU A 55 -8.94 -5.19 -2.03
C LEU A 55 -7.62 -5.47 -1.33
N SER A 56 -7.34 -6.74 -1.05
CA SER A 56 -6.02 -7.19 -0.61
C SER A 56 -5.11 -7.42 -1.80
N VAL A 57 -3.96 -6.75 -1.82
CA VAL A 57 -2.85 -6.99 -2.75
C VAL A 57 -1.55 -7.17 -1.97
N ASN A 58 -0.47 -7.57 -2.64
CA ASN A 58 0.83 -7.72 -2.00
C ASN A 58 1.78 -6.59 -2.39
N VAL A 59 2.51 -6.05 -1.42
CA VAL A 59 3.65 -5.18 -1.63
C VAL A 59 4.93 -5.96 -1.32
N THR A 60 5.90 -5.90 -2.23
CA THR A 60 7.20 -6.55 -2.06
C THR A 60 8.27 -5.50 -1.79
N CYS A 61 8.92 -5.59 -0.64
CA CYS A 61 9.96 -4.66 -0.19
C CYS A 61 11.33 -5.34 -0.15
N THR A 62 12.38 -4.59 -0.46
CA THR A 62 13.73 -4.90 0.06
C THR A 62 13.77 -4.75 1.58
N LYS A 63 14.80 -5.29 2.24
CA LYS A 63 14.98 -5.14 3.69
C LYS A 63 15.01 -3.67 4.15
N GLN A 64 15.53 -2.77 3.32
CA GLN A 64 15.60 -1.34 3.63
C GLN A 64 14.24 -0.66 3.47
N GLU A 65 13.52 -0.99 2.40
CA GLU A 65 12.17 -0.44 2.14
C GLU A 65 11.14 -0.95 3.13
N ALA A 66 11.30 -2.18 3.65
CA ALA A 66 10.34 -2.81 4.56
C ALA A 66 10.09 -1.97 5.83
N ARG A 67 11.15 -1.36 6.37
CA ARG A 67 11.06 -0.49 7.55
C ARG A 67 10.19 0.73 7.25
N ASP A 68 10.52 1.46 6.19
CA ASP A 68 9.83 2.70 5.86
C ASP A 68 8.39 2.42 5.41
N TYR A 69 8.15 1.33 4.68
CA TYR A 69 6.81 0.88 4.30
C TYR A 69 5.91 0.65 5.52
N LEU A 70 6.40 -0.09 6.53
CA LEU A 70 5.64 -0.36 7.75
C LEU A 70 5.35 0.93 8.53
N LEU A 71 6.36 1.78 8.71
CA LEU A 71 6.15 3.02 9.46
C LEU A 71 5.18 3.97 8.75
N LEU A 72 5.25 4.08 7.42
CA LEU A 72 4.38 4.96 6.64
C LEU A 72 2.94 4.44 6.53
N ASN A 73 2.74 3.15 6.24
CA ASN A 73 1.42 2.60 5.91
C ASN A 73 0.72 1.93 7.08
N PHE A 74 1.47 1.28 7.98
CA PHE A 74 0.89 0.56 9.11
C PHE A 74 0.81 1.43 10.38
N PHE A 75 1.91 2.10 10.73
CA PHE A 75 1.95 2.99 11.89
C PHE A 75 1.48 4.42 11.57
N GLY A 76 1.34 4.78 10.30
CA GLY A 76 0.79 6.07 9.86
C GLY A 76 1.72 7.26 10.07
N TYR A 77 3.04 7.03 10.17
CA TYR A 77 4.02 8.11 10.22
C TYR A 77 4.04 8.90 8.91
N SER A 78 4.33 10.19 9.01
CA SER A 78 4.67 11.04 7.86
C SER A 78 6.16 10.97 7.53
N GLU A 79 6.53 11.36 6.31
CA GLU A 79 7.94 11.50 5.92
C GLU A 79 8.73 12.45 6.85
N GLU A 80 8.09 13.50 7.35
CA GLU A 80 8.71 14.43 8.31
C GLU A 80 9.02 13.74 9.64
N GLU A 81 8.12 12.91 10.15
CA GLU A 81 8.33 12.19 11.41
C GLU A 81 9.43 11.12 11.25
N LEU A 82 9.50 10.44 10.10
CA LEU A 82 10.59 9.51 9.78
C LEU A 82 11.96 10.19 9.75
N ALA A 83 12.03 11.43 9.25
CA ALA A 83 13.27 12.19 9.19
C ALA A 83 13.72 12.72 10.57
N ASN A 84 12.82 12.74 11.55
CA ASN A 84 13.06 13.24 12.89
C ASN A 84 13.24 12.10 13.90
N GLN A 85 12.13 11.66 14.52
CA GLN A 85 12.17 10.67 15.59
C GLN A 85 10.95 9.76 15.51
N VAL A 86 11.22 8.49 15.23
CA VAL A 86 10.28 7.38 15.40
C VAL A 86 10.31 6.94 16.86
N LYS A 87 9.16 6.55 17.42
CA LYS A 87 9.13 6.01 18.78
C LYS A 87 9.93 4.71 18.83
N ALA A 88 10.68 4.52 19.92
CA ALA A 88 11.53 3.33 20.07
C ALA A 88 10.72 2.02 20.14
N GLU A 89 9.49 2.07 20.63
CA GLU A 89 8.57 0.92 20.65
C GLU A 89 8.16 0.51 19.23
N ASP A 90 7.71 1.47 18.41
CA ASP A 90 7.34 1.23 17.01
C ASP A 90 8.54 0.75 16.18
N GLU A 91 9.74 1.32 16.41
CA GLU A 91 10.96 0.87 15.75
C GLU A 91 11.28 -0.59 16.09
N GLN A 92 11.16 -0.99 17.36
CA GLN A 92 11.43 -2.36 17.77
C GLN A 92 10.43 -3.33 17.14
N GLU A 93 9.14 -2.99 17.14
CA GLU A 93 8.09 -3.80 16.51
C GLU A 93 8.34 -3.99 15.01
N VAL A 94 8.73 -2.92 14.31
CA VAL A 94 9.11 -3.00 12.88
C VAL A 94 10.31 -3.93 12.66
N GLN A 95 11.34 -3.86 13.51
CA GLN A 95 12.49 -4.76 13.39
C GLN A 95 12.13 -6.22 13.65
N ASP A 96 11.25 -6.48 14.63
CA ASP A 96 10.80 -7.84 14.97
C ASP A 96 9.96 -8.43 13.84
N GLU A 97 9.02 -7.66 13.27
CA GLU A 97 8.21 -8.07 12.12
C GLU A 97 9.07 -8.38 10.89
N ILE A 98 10.04 -7.51 10.57
CA ILE A 98 10.98 -7.73 9.46
C ILE A 98 11.85 -8.98 9.72
N ALA A 99 12.26 -9.21 10.96
CA ALA A 99 13.06 -10.39 11.31
C ALA A 99 12.25 -11.69 11.17
N GLU A 100 10.97 -11.68 11.54
CA GLU A 100 10.07 -12.83 11.38
C GLU A 100 9.82 -13.14 9.90
N LEU A 101 9.46 -12.12 9.10
CA LEU A 101 9.17 -12.27 7.67
C LEU A 101 10.37 -12.77 6.86
N LEU A 102 11.60 -12.52 7.34
CA LEU A 102 12.84 -12.88 6.66
C LEU A 102 13.58 -14.04 7.33
N ALA A 103 12.95 -14.70 8.31
CA ALA A 103 13.55 -15.79 9.07
C ALA A 103 13.88 -17.03 8.21
N ASP A 104 13.20 -17.18 7.07
CA ASP A 104 13.45 -18.25 6.10
C ASP A 104 14.68 -18.00 5.21
N GLY A 105 15.33 -16.85 5.36
CA GLY A 105 16.48 -16.44 4.56
C GLY A 105 16.12 -15.67 3.29
N SER A 106 14.86 -15.22 3.14
CA SER A 106 14.43 -14.38 2.03
C SER A 106 15.16 -13.02 1.99
N ASP A 107 15.37 -12.51 0.78
CA ASP A 107 15.96 -11.18 0.55
C ASP A 107 14.92 -10.07 0.43
N LYS A 108 13.64 -10.45 0.38
CA LYS A 108 12.50 -9.55 0.21
C LYS A 108 11.42 -9.87 1.23
N ALA A 109 10.83 -8.84 1.81
CA ALA A 109 9.64 -8.96 2.64
C ALA A 109 8.41 -8.78 1.74
N VAL A 110 7.35 -9.54 2.01
CA VAL A 110 6.07 -9.42 1.31
C VAL A 110 5.00 -9.10 2.35
N PHE A 111 4.32 -7.97 2.15
CA PHE A 111 3.25 -7.50 3.03
C PHE A 111 1.93 -7.56 2.30
N GLU A 112 0.87 -7.97 3.00
CA GLU A 112 -0.49 -7.70 2.55
C GLU A 112 -0.76 -6.18 2.67
N HIS A 113 -1.31 -5.60 1.61
CA HIS A 113 -1.63 -4.19 1.48
C HIS A 113 -3.10 -4.05 1.11
N GLU A 114 -3.86 -3.43 1.98
CA GLU A 114 -5.30 -3.22 1.77
C GLU A 114 -5.52 -1.90 1.01
N VAL A 115 -6.33 -1.97 -0.05
CA VAL A 115 -6.75 -0.80 -0.83
C VAL A 115 -8.26 -0.65 -0.70
N ALA A 116 -8.68 0.44 -0.04
CA ALA A 116 -10.08 0.80 0.10
C ALA A 116 -10.61 1.47 -1.17
N LEU A 117 -11.27 0.70 -2.04
CA LEU A 117 -11.97 1.24 -3.20
C LEU A 117 -13.03 2.26 -2.76
N GLN A 118 -13.14 3.34 -3.53
CA GLN A 118 -14.08 4.40 -3.21
C GLN A 118 -15.49 4.07 -3.72
N SER A 119 -16.50 4.51 -2.98
CA SER A 119 -17.88 4.51 -3.47
C SER A 119 -18.10 5.68 -4.42
N CYS A 120 -19.12 5.59 -5.28
CA CYS A 120 -19.59 6.74 -6.04
C CYS A 120 -21.11 6.74 -6.18
N THR A 121 -21.70 7.93 -6.34
CA THR A 121 -23.15 8.16 -6.40
C THR A 121 -23.67 8.37 -7.81
N ASP A 122 -22.82 8.88 -8.71
CA ASP A 122 -23.17 9.17 -10.09
C ASP A 122 -22.90 7.93 -10.96
N CYS A 123 -23.69 6.89 -10.72
CA CYS A 123 -23.61 5.61 -11.41
C CYS A 123 -24.25 5.64 -12.81
N ASP A 124 -24.09 6.71 -13.61
CA ASP A 124 -24.72 6.88 -14.94
C ASP A 124 -25.99 6.01 -15.12
N ILE A 125 -26.98 6.27 -14.26
CA ILE A 125 -28.21 5.50 -14.24
C ILE A 125 -29.06 6.08 -15.37
N ASP A 126 -29.09 5.39 -16.51
CA ASP A 126 -30.23 5.45 -17.43
C ASP A 126 -31.42 4.66 -16.86
#